data_AF-X1QU01-F1
#
_entry.id   AF-X1QU01-F1
#
_cell.length_a   1.000
_cell.length_b   1.000
_cell.length_c   1.000
_cell.angle_alpha   90.00
_cell.angle_beta   90.00
_cell.angle_gamma   90.00
#
_symmetry.space_group_name_H-M   'P 1'
#
loop_
_entity.id
_entity.type
_entity.pdbx_description
1 polymer ?
#
loop_
_entity_poly.entity_id
_entity_poly.type
_entity_poly.pdbx_seq_one_letter_code
_entity_poly.pdbx_strand_id
1 'polypeptide(L)'
;MITEATVRQVHLYPEKIPDNWYGNVPNLAEIAPPVLDLRRFKPLVLRLADISVDQQPNAELRVKADTRSIQANTGGLPDELPAPWNMKVTDYVALNFYGLALVPNYFMHYGLWAWLPTVADKLFLNLPLSPEEKEI
;
A
#
# COMPACT_ATOMS: atom_id res chain seq x y z
N MET A 1 -8.95 6.62 -6.01
CA MET A 1 -8.02 5.55 -6.44
C MET A 1 -6.73 6.17 -6.92
N ILE A 2 -5.69 6.05 -6.10
CA ILE A 2 -4.33 6.52 -6.38
C ILE A 2 -3.78 5.80 -7.62
N THR A 3 -3.13 6.56 -8.50
CA THR A 3 -2.45 6.05 -9.70
C THR A 3 -0.99 6.47 -9.71
N GLU A 4 -0.18 5.91 -10.61
CA GLU A 4 1.22 6.34 -10.77
C GLU A 4 1.32 7.82 -11.14
N ALA A 5 0.34 8.36 -11.86
CA ALA A 5 0.28 9.78 -12.20
C ALA A 5 0.12 10.64 -10.94
N THR A 6 -0.76 10.23 -10.02
CA THR A 6 -0.96 10.90 -8.72
C THR A 6 0.34 10.89 -7.91
N VAL A 7 1.04 9.76 -7.86
CA VAL A 7 2.31 9.62 -7.13
C VAL A 7 3.41 10.51 -7.74
N ARG A 8 3.44 10.67 -9.06
CA ARG A 8 4.43 11.54 -9.74
C ARG A 8 4.19 13.03 -9.55
N GLN A 9 3.00 13.43 -9.12
CA GLN A 9 2.66 14.84 -8.86
C GLN A 9 3.10 15.30 -7.46
N VAL A 10 3.50 14.37 -6.60
CA VAL A 10 4.01 14.67 -5.26
C VAL A 10 5.21 15.61 -5.33
N HIS A 11 5.21 16.64 -4.50
CA HIS A 11 6.29 17.62 -4.48
C HIS A 11 6.67 18.11 -3.08
N LEU A 12 5.83 17.89 -2.05
CA LEU A 12 6.12 18.29 -0.66
C LEU A 12 6.61 17.09 0.16
N TYR A 13 7.86 16.69 -0.04
CA TYR A 13 8.40 15.50 0.61
C TYR A 13 8.67 15.69 2.12
N PRO A 14 8.32 14.72 2.99
CA PRO A 14 7.47 13.55 2.72
C PRO A 14 5.98 13.93 2.63
N GLU A 15 5.29 13.48 1.59
CA GLU A 15 3.87 13.79 1.35
C GLU A 15 3.00 12.57 1.60
N LYS A 16 1.84 12.74 2.25
CA LYS A 16 0.82 11.69 2.40
C LYS A 16 -0.28 11.89 1.37
N ILE A 17 -0.53 10.86 0.58
CA ILE A 17 -1.68 10.77 -0.32
C ILE A 17 -2.71 9.83 0.33
N PRO A 18 -3.74 10.36 0.98
CA PRO A 18 -4.84 9.54 1.49
C PRO A 18 -5.76 9.13 0.35
N ASP A 19 -6.33 7.92 0.43
CA ASP A 19 -7.35 7.47 -0.50
C ASP A 19 -8.28 6.46 0.19
N ASN A 20 -9.42 6.25 -0.44
CA ASN A 20 -10.42 5.33 0.03
C ASN A 20 -10.93 4.46 -1.11
N TRP A 21 -11.42 3.28 -0.74
CA TRP A 21 -12.10 2.39 -1.66
C TRP A 21 -13.44 1.97 -1.09
N TYR A 22 -14.41 1.84 -1.98
CA TYR A 22 -15.75 1.36 -1.65
C TYR A 22 -16.24 0.47 -2.79
N GLY A 23 -16.76 -0.70 -2.46
CA GLY A 23 -17.28 -1.63 -3.46
C GLY A 23 -17.67 -2.98 -2.89
N ASN A 24 -17.91 -3.94 -3.78
CA ASN A 24 -18.27 -5.30 -3.38
C ASN A 24 -17.04 -6.20 -3.44
N VAL A 25 -16.80 -6.98 -2.39
CA VAL A 25 -15.82 -8.07 -2.44
C VAL A 25 -16.52 -9.31 -3.01
N PRO A 26 -16.06 -9.83 -4.17
CA PRO A 26 -16.75 -10.93 -4.85
C PRO A 26 -16.58 -12.26 -4.10
N ASN A 27 -17.52 -13.18 -4.30
CA ASN A 27 -17.46 -14.52 -3.71
C ASN A 27 -16.33 -15.37 -4.34
N LEU A 28 -15.47 -15.96 -3.51
CA LEU A 28 -14.37 -16.84 -3.91
C LEU A 28 -13.41 -16.26 -4.95
N ALA A 29 -13.29 -14.93 -5.00
CA ALA A 29 -12.51 -14.22 -6.00
C ALA A 29 -11.83 -12.96 -5.42
N GLU A 30 -10.82 -12.48 -6.13
CA GLU A 30 -10.23 -11.18 -5.86
C GLU A 30 -11.03 -10.07 -6.53
N ILE A 31 -10.98 -8.86 -5.96
CA ILE A 31 -11.56 -7.68 -6.62
C ILE A 31 -10.79 -7.39 -7.90
N ALA A 32 -11.55 -7.09 -8.95
CA ALA A 32 -11.05 -6.60 -10.23
C ALA A 32 -11.82 -5.31 -10.63
N PRO A 33 -11.13 -4.18 -10.91
CA PRO A 33 -9.68 -3.99 -10.80
C PRO A 33 -9.19 -3.99 -9.33
N PRO A 34 -7.91 -4.31 -9.08
CA PRO A 34 -7.33 -4.24 -7.74
C PRO A 34 -7.46 -2.85 -7.11
N VAL A 35 -7.50 -2.78 -5.78
CA VAL A 35 -7.68 -1.50 -5.08
C VAL A 35 -6.48 -0.57 -5.25
N LEU A 36 -5.27 -1.12 -5.18
CA LEU A 36 -4.05 -0.43 -5.52
C LEU A 36 -3.16 -1.41 -6.29
N ASP A 37 -2.62 -1.00 -7.42
CA ASP A 37 -1.52 -1.66 -8.10
C ASP A 37 -0.66 -0.55 -8.70
N LEU A 38 0.49 -0.30 -8.09
CA LEU A 38 1.44 0.71 -8.54
C LEU A 38 2.77 0.05 -8.88
N ARG A 39 3.28 0.39 -10.05
CA ARG A 39 4.57 -0.08 -10.56
C ARG A 39 5.41 1.09 -11.05
N ARG A 40 6.74 0.94 -11.03
CA ARG A 40 7.66 1.87 -11.70
C ARG A 40 7.52 3.34 -11.26
N PHE A 41 7.48 3.56 -9.95
CA PHE A 41 7.40 4.89 -9.33
C PHE A 41 8.77 5.45 -8.89
N LYS A 42 9.88 4.83 -9.33
CA LYS A 42 11.23 5.41 -9.20
C LYS A 42 11.27 6.81 -9.83
N PRO A 43 11.98 7.79 -9.23
CA PRO A 43 12.94 7.64 -8.13
C PRO A 43 12.35 7.69 -6.71
N LEU A 44 11.02 7.75 -6.56
CA LEU A 44 10.37 7.88 -5.26
C LEU A 44 10.43 6.56 -4.48
N VAL A 45 10.50 6.69 -3.16
CA VAL A 45 10.20 5.62 -2.22
C VAL A 45 8.80 5.85 -1.68
N LEU A 46 8.04 4.76 -1.57
CA LEU A 46 6.69 4.78 -1.06
C LEU A 46 6.60 4.10 0.30
N ARG A 47 5.55 4.42 1.05
CA ARG A 47 5.19 3.72 2.28
C ARG A 47 3.69 3.60 2.40
N LEU A 48 3.20 2.37 2.30
CA LEU A 48 1.81 2.04 2.54
C LEU A 48 1.59 1.95 4.05
N ALA A 49 0.63 2.72 4.55
CA ALA A 49 0.30 2.84 5.96
C ALA A 49 -1.19 3.12 6.14
N ASP A 50 -1.63 3.17 7.40
CA ASP A 50 -2.97 3.58 7.80
C ASP A 50 -4.09 2.78 7.13
N ILE A 51 -3.85 1.49 6.86
CA ILE A 51 -4.86 0.61 6.27
C ILE A 51 -5.91 0.33 7.35
N SER A 52 -7.12 0.80 7.12
CA SER A 52 -8.28 0.58 7.98
C SER A 52 -9.41 -0.01 7.15
N VAL A 53 -10.07 -1.03 7.69
CA VAL A 53 -11.11 -1.82 7.03
C VAL A 53 -12.18 -2.18 8.06
N ASP A 54 -13.40 -2.41 7.60
CA ASP A 54 -14.48 -2.90 8.48
C ASP A 54 -14.23 -4.38 8.81
N GLN A 55 -14.52 -4.82 10.04
CA GLN A 55 -14.34 -6.22 10.42
C GLN A 55 -15.26 -7.15 9.62
N GLN A 56 -14.67 -8.02 8.80
CA GLN A 56 -15.45 -8.96 8.00
C GLN A 56 -14.78 -10.34 7.88
N PRO A 57 -15.27 -11.39 8.58
CA PRO A 57 -14.68 -12.73 8.49
C PRO A 57 -14.70 -13.32 7.08
N ASN A 58 -15.59 -12.82 6.21
CA ASN A 58 -15.72 -13.26 4.83
C ASN A 58 -14.82 -12.53 3.82
N ALA A 59 -13.95 -11.60 4.27
CA ALA A 59 -12.99 -10.91 3.42
C ALA A 59 -11.56 -11.06 3.96
N GLU A 60 -10.62 -11.27 3.05
CA GLU A 60 -9.19 -11.35 3.32
C GLU A 60 -8.47 -10.19 2.65
N LEU A 61 -7.74 -9.40 3.43
CA LEU A 61 -6.88 -8.36 2.92
C LEU A 61 -5.58 -8.98 2.41
N ARG A 62 -5.21 -8.61 1.18
CA ARG A 62 -3.96 -9.01 0.54
C ARG A 62 -3.13 -7.77 0.21
N VAL A 63 -1.97 -7.69 0.84
CA VAL A 63 -1.00 -6.62 0.60
C VAL A 63 0.27 -7.25 0.05
N LYS A 64 0.80 -6.68 -1.02
CA LYS A 64 2.09 -7.06 -1.58
C LYS A 64 2.94 -5.81 -1.76
N ALA A 65 4.13 -5.83 -1.19
CA ALA A 65 5.07 -4.71 -1.15
C ALA A 65 6.47 -5.25 -1.46
N ASP A 66 6.91 -5.10 -2.70
CA ASP A 66 8.14 -5.69 -3.23
C ASP A 66 8.24 -7.21 -2.93
N THR A 67 9.11 -7.60 -1.98
CA THR A 67 9.35 -8.99 -1.55
C THR A 67 8.47 -9.42 -0.37
N ARG A 68 7.79 -8.48 0.30
CA ARG A 68 6.93 -8.76 1.44
C ARG A 68 5.48 -8.93 0.97
N SER A 69 4.80 -9.89 1.56
CA SER A 69 3.36 -10.07 1.39
C SER A 69 2.70 -10.30 2.74
N ILE A 70 1.50 -9.74 2.89
CA ILE A 70 0.62 -10.00 4.03
C ILE A 70 -0.71 -10.49 3.47
N GLN A 71 -1.22 -11.54 4.07
CA GLN A 71 -2.56 -12.05 3.86
C GLN A 71 -3.19 -12.18 5.25
N ALA A 72 -4.28 -11.46 5.48
CA ALA A 72 -4.91 -11.40 6.79
C ALA A 72 -6.42 -11.41 6.63
N ASN A 73 -7.10 -12.25 7.41
CA ASN A 73 -8.55 -12.22 7.47
C ASN A 73 -9.00 -10.92 8.16
N THR A 74 -9.88 -10.15 7.52
CA THR A 74 -10.30 -8.85 8.03
C THR A 74 -11.18 -8.95 9.28
N GLY A 75 -11.83 -10.09 9.51
CA GLY A 75 -12.53 -10.37 10.77
C GLY A 75 -11.61 -10.48 11.99
N GLY A 76 -10.29 -10.63 11.79
CA GLY A 76 -9.29 -10.60 12.86
C GLY A 76 -8.58 -9.25 13.05
N LEU A 77 -8.91 -8.25 12.23
CA LEU A 77 -8.34 -6.90 12.31
C LEU A 77 -9.19 -6.01 13.22
N PRO A 78 -8.65 -4.94 13.81
CA PRO A 78 -9.47 -4.02 14.60
C PRO A 78 -10.45 -3.26 13.68
N ASP A 79 -11.71 -3.15 14.11
CA ASP A 79 -12.79 -2.57 13.31
C ASP A 79 -12.57 -1.08 13.05
N GLU A 80 -12.56 -0.68 11.77
CA GLU A 80 -12.35 0.70 11.30
C GLU A 80 -11.08 1.39 11.84
N LEU A 81 -10.16 0.64 12.42
CA LEU A 81 -8.93 1.17 13.01
C LEU A 81 -7.72 0.82 12.15
N PRO A 82 -6.72 1.71 12.06
CA PRO A 82 -5.48 1.43 11.33
C PRO A 82 -4.79 0.16 11.85
N ALA A 83 -4.58 -0.80 10.96
CA ALA A 83 -3.73 -1.94 11.22
C ALA A 83 -2.27 -1.50 11.46
N PRO A 84 -1.48 -2.21 12.28
CA PRO A 84 -0.11 -1.83 12.64
C PRO A 84 0.90 -1.99 11.49
N TRP A 85 0.42 -2.15 10.25
CA TRP A 85 1.29 -2.41 9.10
C TRP A 85 1.81 -1.11 8.50
N ASN A 86 3.12 -1.10 8.33
CA ASN A 86 3.83 0.00 7.71
C ASN A 86 4.87 -0.60 6.75
N MET A 87 4.59 -0.51 5.45
CA MET A 87 5.40 -1.16 4.42
C MET A 87 6.07 -0.12 3.55
N LYS A 88 7.40 0.00 3.68
CA LYS A 88 8.23 0.76 2.73
C LYS A 88 8.40 -0.04 1.44
N VAL A 89 8.29 0.64 0.30
CA VAL A 89 8.26 0.03 -1.04
C VAL A 89 9.08 0.86 -2.03
N THR A 90 9.75 0.19 -2.94
CA THR A 90 10.68 0.78 -3.92
C THR A 90 10.31 0.53 -5.38
N ASP A 91 9.59 -0.55 -5.69
CA ASP A 91 9.29 -0.90 -7.09
C ASP A 91 7.83 -1.29 -7.34
N TYR A 92 7.23 -2.05 -6.41
CA TYR A 92 5.89 -2.61 -6.58
C TYR A 92 5.09 -2.64 -5.28
N VAL A 93 3.92 -1.98 -5.29
CA VAL A 93 2.92 -2.11 -4.23
C VAL A 93 1.58 -2.50 -4.81
N ALA A 94 0.93 -3.49 -4.21
CA ALA A 94 -0.45 -3.84 -4.50
C ALA A 94 -1.24 -4.06 -3.21
N LEU A 95 -2.50 -3.61 -3.24
CA LEU A 95 -3.49 -3.75 -2.19
C LEU A 95 -4.75 -4.29 -2.82
N ASN A 96 -5.27 -5.39 -2.30
CA ASN A 96 -6.50 -6.00 -2.78
C ASN A 96 -7.25 -6.75 -1.69
N PHE A 97 -8.48 -7.16 -1.99
CA PHE A 97 -9.23 -8.11 -1.17
C PHE A 97 -9.55 -9.39 -1.93
N TYR A 98 -9.60 -10.50 -1.19
CA TYR A 98 -10.14 -11.77 -1.63
C TYR A 98 -11.38 -12.11 -0.79
N GLY A 99 -12.51 -12.41 -1.42
CA GLY A 99 -13.72 -12.79 -0.71
C GLY A 99 -13.83 -14.29 -0.50
N LEU A 100 -14.07 -14.70 0.74
CA LEU A 100 -14.48 -16.06 1.09
C LEU A 100 -16.00 -16.25 0.91
N ALA A 101 -16.75 -15.16 1.01
CA ALA A 101 -18.16 -15.02 0.61
C ALA A 101 -18.38 -13.66 -0.05
N LEU A 102 -19.55 -13.43 -0.65
CA LEU A 102 -19.92 -12.09 -1.15
C LEU A 102 -20.05 -11.12 0.01
N VAL A 103 -19.27 -10.05 0.00
CA VAL A 103 -19.38 -8.93 0.94
C VAL A 103 -19.81 -7.68 0.17
N PRO A 104 -21.09 -7.30 0.24
CA PRO A 104 -21.56 -6.08 -0.43
C PRO A 104 -21.17 -4.83 0.39
N ASN A 105 -21.03 -3.69 -0.30
CA ASN A 105 -20.87 -2.37 0.31
C ASN A 105 -19.72 -2.28 1.33
N TYR A 106 -18.57 -2.85 0.97
CA TYR A 106 -17.39 -2.89 1.81
C TYR A 106 -16.52 -1.66 1.60
N PHE A 107 -15.95 -1.17 2.69
CA PHE A 107 -15.22 0.09 2.72
C PHE A 107 -13.77 -0.12 3.21
N MET A 108 -12.83 0.68 2.69
CA MET A 108 -11.44 0.73 3.15
C MET A 108 -10.85 2.14 3.07
N HIS A 109 -10.06 2.50 4.08
CA HIS A 109 -9.14 3.64 4.07
C HIS A 109 -7.70 3.17 3.99
N TYR A 110 -6.85 3.92 3.28
CA TYR A 110 -5.41 3.71 3.32
C TYR A 110 -4.65 5.01 3.01
N GLY A 111 -3.39 5.06 3.43
CA GLY A 111 -2.48 6.18 3.16
C GLY A 111 -1.22 5.72 2.45
N LEU A 112 -0.86 6.42 1.39
CA LEU A 112 0.42 6.23 0.70
C LEU A 112 1.31 7.43 0.94
N TRP A 113 2.42 7.22 1.64
CA TRP A 113 3.45 8.25 1.78
C TRP A 113 4.46 8.14 0.66
N ALA A 114 4.88 9.27 0.10
CA ALA A 114 5.87 9.33 -0.98
C ALA A 114 6.96 10.36 -0.67
N TRP A 115 8.23 9.97 -0.88
CA TRP A 115 9.37 10.86 -0.71
C TRP A 115 10.56 10.48 -1.60
N LEU A 116 11.48 11.42 -1.77
CA LEU A 116 12.79 11.14 -2.37
C LEU A 116 13.69 10.42 -1.36
N PRO A 117 14.36 9.33 -1.76
CA PRO A 117 15.19 8.55 -0.83
C PRO A 117 16.38 9.36 -0.33
N THR A 118 16.52 9.42 1.00
CA THR A 118 17.73 9.94 1.67
C THR A 118 18.86 8.91 1.62
N VAL A 119 20.11 9.30 1.93
CA VAL A 119 21.24 8.36 2.05
C VAL A 119 20.93 7.22 3.04
N ALA A 120 20.30 7.56 4.17
CA ALA A 120 19.88 6.59 5.17
C ALA A 120 18.82 5.61 4.61
N ASP A 121 17.83 6.09 3.86
CA ASP A 121 16.85 5.22 3.21
C ASP A 121 17.51 4.33 2.15
N LYS A 122 18.47 4.85 1.38
CA LYS A 122 19.21 4.06 0.38
C LYS A 122 20.01 2.93 1.03
N LEU A 123 20.69 3.21 2.15
CA LEU A 123 21.38 2.19 2.94
C LEU A 123 20.40 1.15 3.49
N PHE A 124 19.28 1.59 4.09
CA PHE A 124 18.28 0.69 4.67
C PHE A 124 17.58 -0.20 3.62
N LEU A 125 17.34 0.33 2.43
CA LEU A 125 16.65 -0.35 1.33
C LEU A 125 17.61 -1.02 0.33
N ASN A 126 18.92 -1.03 0.61
CA ASN A 126 19.97 -1.54 -0.28
C ASN A 126 19.91 -0.95 -1.71
N LEU A 127 19.56 0.32 -1.83
CA LEU A 127 19.55 1.06 -3.10
C LEU A 127 20.98 1.53 -3.45
N PRO A 128 21.32 1.64 -4.74
CA PRO A 128 22.63 2.13 -5.15
C PRO A 128 22.85 3.57 -4.69
N LEU A 129 23.98 3.79 -4.01
CA LEU A 129 24.48 5.11 -3.65
C LEU A 129 25.16 5.74 -4.85
N SER A 130 24.93 7.05 -5.05
CA SER A 130 25.71 7.83 -6.00
C SER A 130 27.16 7.98 -5.51
N PRO A 131 28.12 8.28 -6.41
CA PRO A 131 29.53 8.45 -6.02
C PRO A 131 29.72 9.49 -4.90
N GLU A 132 29.03 10.63 -4.97
CA GLU A 132 29.07 11.69 -3.95
C GLU A 132 28.55 11.20 -2.58
N GLU A 133 27.53 10.34 -2.57
CA GLU A 133 26.98 9.76 -1.32
C GLU A 133 27.88 8.69 -0.69
N LYS A 134 28.87 8.17 -1.42
CA LYS A 134 29.85 7.21 -0.87
C LYS A 134 31.04 7.88 -0.21
N GLU A 135 31.23 9.17 -0.45
CA GLU A 135 32.34 9.95 0.13
C GLU A 135 32.02 10.50 1.53
N ILE A 136 30.76 10.42 1.97
CA ILE A 136 30.25 10.77 3.30
C ILE A 136 30.25 9.54 4.21
#